data_AF-H6BD13-F1
#
_entry.id   AF-H6BD13-F1
#
_cell.length_a   1.000
_cell.length_b   1.000
_cell.length_c   1.000
_cell.angle_alpha   90.00
_cell.angle_beta   90.00
_cell.angle_gamma   90.00
#
_symmetry.space_group_name_H-M   'P 1'
#
loop_
_entity.id
_entity.type
_entity.pdbx_description
1 polymer ?
#
loop_
_entity_poly.entity_id
_entity_poly.type
_entity_poly.pdbx_seq_one_letter_code
_entity_poly.pdbx_strand_id
1 'polypeptide(L)'
;TPWNCGMTFTLNTEYLISGHAQEGELFTNLCEWNKEFSRLKEGNHLQRRGIRRMYERGCNCTVFHCRGDAYYYPEARGLNPDHVCLWEGSYNTNDCYARFGFCLPDTFGLCYWKDNRKLANCLNPDRESRR
;
A
#
# COMPACT_ATOMS: atom_id res chain seq x y z
N THR A 1 -29.88 2.12 5.18
CA THR A 1 -29.38 1.11 6.13
C THR A 1 -27.89 1.33 6.33
N PRO A 2 -27.34 1.49 7.54
CA PRO A 2 -25.96 1.95 7.77
C PRO A 2 -24.86 0.90 7.50
N TRP A 3 -25.22 -0.26 6.96
CA TRP A 3 -24.35 -1.44 6.82
C TRP A 3 -24.03 -1.78 5.35
N ASN A 4 -24.19 -0.81 4.44
CA ASN A 4 -23.70 -0.97 3.07
C ASN A 4 -22.31 -0.35 2.96
N CYS A 5 -21.37 -1.04 2.31
CA CYS A 5 -20.03 -0.52 2.05
C CYS A 5 -20.02 0.57 0.96
N GLY A 6 -21.14 1.26 0.75
CA GLY A 6 -21.28 2.32 -0.24
C GLY A 6 -20.44 3.54 0.15
N MET A 7 -19.90 4.22 -0.85
CA MET A 7 -19.10 5.43 -0.67
C MET A 7 -19.76 6.62 -1.37
N THR A 8 -19.67 7.80 -0.76
CA THR A 8 -20.14 9.07 -1.33
C THR A 8 -18.94 9.97 -1.63
N PHE A 9 -18.91 10.56 -2.81
CA PHE A 9 -17.90 11.53 -3.22
C PHE A 9 -18.46 12.95 -3.20
N THR A 10 -17.63 13.91 -2.84
CA THR A 10 -17.99 15.32 -2.91
C THR A 10 -17.75 15.85 -4.32
N LEU A 11 -18.72 16.56 -4.88
CA LEU A 11 -18.58 17.19 -6.20
C LEU A 11 -17.46 18.24 -6.18
N ASN A 12 -16.83 18.45 -7.34
CA ASN A 12 -15.71 19.38 -7.53
C ASN A 12 -14.44 19.05 -6.73
N THR A 13 -14.29 17.82 -6.25
CA THR A 13 -13.07 17.32 -5.61
C THR A 13 -12.43 16.25 -6.48
N GLU A 14 -11.10 16.33 -6.64
CA GLU A 14 -10.32 15.33 -7.37
C GLU A 14 -10.00 14.15 -6.45
N TYR A 15 -10.25 12.92 -6.90
CA TYR A 15 -9.99 11.70 -6.15
C TYR A 15 -9.10 10.75 -6.94
N LEU A 16 -8.26 10.01 -6.22
CA LEU A 16 -7.84 8.68 -6.64
C LEU A 16 -8.97 7.72 -6.28
N ILE A 17 -9.40 6.91 -7.25
CA ILE A 17 -10.45 5.91 -7.08
C ILE A 17 -9.90 4.56 -7.54
N SER A 18 -10.01 3.53 -6.69
CA SER A 18 -9.79 2.13 -7.09
C SER A 18 -11.09 1.35 -7.00
N GLY A 19 -11.13 0.22 -7.69
CA GLY A 19 -12.31 -0.64 -7.71
C GLY A 19 -12.20 -1.76 -8.72
N HIS A 20 -13.30 -2.46 -8.87
CA HIS A 20 -13.44 -3.55 -9.82
C HIS A 20 -14.24 -3.09 -11.05
N ALA A 21 -13.72 -3.32 -12.25
CA ALA A 21 -14.43 -3.03 -13.48
C ALA A 21 -15.24 -4.26 -13.92
N GLN A 22 -16.55 -4.12 -14.04
CA GLN A 22 -17.46 -5.17 -14.49
C GLN A 22 -18.48 -4.56 -15.46
N GLU A 23 -18.67 -5.21 -16.62
CA GLU A 23 -19.65 -4.77 -17.65
C GLU A 23 -19.47 -3.31 -18.14
N GLY A 24 -18.24 -2.80 -18.11
CA GLY A 24 -17.92 -1.43 -18.52
C GLY A 24 -18.15 -0.38 -17.44
N GLU A 25 -18.60 -0.79 -16.25
CA GLU A 25 -18.79 0.06 -15.09
C GLU A 25 -17.72 -0.20 -14.02
N LEU A 26 -17.33 0.84 -13.29
CA LEU A 26 -16.39 0.74 -12.17
C LEU A 26 -17.18 0.67 -10.85
N PHE A 27 -17.03 -0.43 -10.13
CA PHE A 27 -17.59 -0.62 -8.80
C PHE A 27 -16.53 -0.34 -7.74
N THR A 28 -16.87 0.56 -6.83
CA THR A 28 -15.99 0.94 -5.71
C THR A 28 -16.77 0.98 -4.39
N ASN A 29 -16.07 0.91 -3.27
CA ASN A 29 -16.67 0.81 -1.95
C ASN A 29 -15.75 1.39 -0.84
N LEU A 30 -16.17 1.29 0.42
CA LEU A 30 -15.41 1.80 1.58
C LEU A 30 -14.07 1.09 1.83
N CYS A 31 -13.88 -0.14 1.32
CA CYS A 31 -12.64 -0.91 1.45
C CYS A 31 -11.63 -0.60 0.34
N GLU A 32 -12.07 0.03 -0.75
CA GLU A 32 -11.21 0.44 -1.86
C GLU A 32 -10.34 1.65 -1.49
N TRP A 33 -9.26 1.85 -2.25
CA TRP A 33 -8.34 2.96 -2.05
C TRP A 33 -8.86 4.25 -2.70
N ASN A 34 -9.87 4.83 -2.06
CA ASN A 34 -10.50 6.07 -2.47
C ASN A 34 -10.01 7.23 -1.60
N LYS A 35 -9.17 8.12 -2.16
CA LYS A 35 -8.58 9.25 -1.44
C LYS A 35 -8.65 10.52 -2.24
N GLU A 36 -8.92 11.64 -1.57
CA GLU A 36 -8.75 12.97 -2.15
C GLU A 36 -7.32 13.11 -2.68
N PHE A 37 -7.20 13.51 -3.94
CA PHE A 37 -5.91 13.54 -4.62
C PHE A 37 -4.98 14.62 -4.04
N SER A 38 -5.54 15.69 -3.46
CA SER A 38 -4.80 16.71 -2.69
C SER A 38 -4.02 16.12 -1.52
N ARG A 39 -4.57 15.13 -0.80
CA ARG A 39 -3.89 14.48 0.33
C ARG A 39 -2.68 13.66 -0.10
N LEU A 40 -2.65 13.20 -1.36
CA LEU A 40 -1.46 12.59 -1.96
C LEU A 40 -0.39 13.64 -2.33
N LYS A 41 -0.79 14.91 -2.49
CA LYS A 41 0.14 16.03 -2.75
C LYS A 41 0.86 16.46 -1.48
N GLU A 42 0.16 16.48 -0.35
CA GLU A 42 0.64 16.91 0.96
C GLU A 42 1.51 15.84 1.67
N GLY A 43 2.74 15.70 1.20
CA GLY A 43 3.77 14.88 1.86
C GLY A 43 3.93 13.45 1.32
N ASN A 44 3.08 13.03 0.37
CA ASN A 44 3.12 11.68 -0.21
C ASN A 44 3.43 11.59 -1.71
N HIS A 45 4.54 12.22 -2.12
CA HIS A 45 5.06 12.08 -3.49
C HIS A 45 5.35 10.63 -3.92
N LEU A 46 5.60 9.73 -2.95
CA LEU A 46 5.89 8.34 -3.25
C LEU A 46 4.64 7.58 -3.72
N GLN A 47 3.48 7.77 -3.10
CA GLN A 47 2.23 7.17 -3.61
C GLN A 47 1.90 7.61 -5.04
N ARG A 48 2.12 8.89 -5.39
CA ARG A 48 1.93 9.38 -6.77
C ARG A 48 2.91 8.73 -7.76
N ARG A 49 4.16 8.55 -7.36
CA ARG A 49 5.15 7.79 -8.14
C ARG A 49 4.77 6.31 -8.25
N GLY A 50 4.17 5.77 -7.19
CA GLY A 50 3.47 4.49 -7.11
C GLY A 50 2.52 4.29 -8.27
N ILE A 51 1.45 5.10 -8.26
CA ILE A 51 0.36 5.06 -9.25
C ILE A 51 0.90 5.22 -10.67
N ARG A 52 1.87 6.12 -10.88
CA ARG A 52 2.41 6.39 -12.21
C ARG A 52 3.15 5.19 -12.83
N ARG A 53 3.82 4.35 -12.03
CA ARG A 53 4.64 3.24 -12.57
C ARG A 53 5.11 2.21 -11.55
N MET A 54 5.35 2.60 -10.30
CA MET A 54 6.02 1.69 -9.36
C MET A 54 5.09 0.58 -8.89
N TYR A 55 3.79 0.82 -8.72
CA TYR A 55 2.87 -0.24 -8.30
C TYR A 55 2.65 -1.29 -9.39
N GLU A 56 2.58 -0.88 -10.66
CA GLU A 56 2.52 -1.79 -11.82
C GLU A 56 3.72 -2.76 -11.83
N ARG A 57 4.93 -2.25 -11.61
CA ARG A 57 6.14 -3.08 -11.53
C ARG A 57 6.12 -4.11 -10.39
N GLY A 58 5.34 -3.84 -9.35
CA GLY A 58 5.20 -4.70 -8.18
C GLY A 58 3.99 -5.63 -8.25
N CYS A 59 3.17 -5.60 -9.31
CA CYS A 59 1.94 -6.39 -9.37
C CYS A 59 2.15 -7.90 -9.29
N ASN A 60 3.34 -8.40 -9.63
CA ASN A 60 3.70 -9.83 -9.44
C ASN A 60 4.12 -10.16 -8.01
N CYS A 61 4.31 -9.15 -7.15
CA CYS A 61 4.59 -9.31 -5.74
C CYS A 61 3.31 -9.16 -4.91
N THR A 62 3.21 -9.94 -3.85
CA THR A 62 2.11 -9.86 -2.89
C THR A 62 2.53 -8.99 -1.69
N VAL A 63 1.78 -7.94 -1.40
CA VAL A 63 1.88 -7.27 -0.09
C VAL A 63 0.94 -7.99 0.86
N PHE A 64 1.48 -8.68 1.86
CA PHE A 64 0.69 -9.47 2.79
C PHE A 64 0.68 -8.83 4.17
N HIS A 65 -0.51 -8.54 4.71
CA HIS A 65 -0.64 -8.00 6.06
C HIS A 65 -0.38 -9.09 7.11
N CYS A 66 0.72 -8.97 7.84
CA CYS A 66 1.10 -9.97 8.84
C CYS A 66 0.54 -9.63 10.22
N ARG A 67 -0.18 -10.58 10.83
CA ARG A 67 -0.54 -10.55 12.25
C ARG A 67 -0.31 -11.92 12.90
N GLY A 68 0.20 -11.91 14.13
CA GLY A 68 0.45 -13.13 14.90
C GLY A 68 1.42 -14.08 14.20
N ASP A 69 1.12 -15.38 14.23
CA ASP A 69 1.98 -16.45 13.73
C ASP A 69 2.31 -16.34 12.23
N ALA A 70 1.47 -15.63 11.45
CA ALA A 70 1.70 -15.41 10.02
C ALA A 70 2.94 -14.54 9.73
N TYR A 71 3.47 -13.84 10.73
CA TYR A 71 4.74 -13.13 10.62
C TYR A 71 5.94 -14.09 10.64
N TYR A 72 5.90 -15.11 11.50
CA TYR A 72 7.00 -16.07 11.67
C TYR A 72 6.91 -17.25 10.70
N TYR A 73 5.71 -17.59 10.24
CA TYR A 73 5.46 -18.75 9.37
C TYR A 73 4.55 -18.37 8.19
N PRO A 74 5.02 -17.54 7.23
CA PRO A 74 4.22 -17.14 6.07
C PRO A 74 3.83 -18.32 5.17
N GLU A 75 4.70 -19.34 5.09
CA GLU A 75 4.45 -20.58 4.32
C GLU A 75 3.23 -21.36 4.84
N ALA A 76 2.97 -21.31 6.16
CA ALA A 76 1.80 -21.93 6.77
C ALA A 76 0.47 -21.27 6.32
N ARG A 77 0.54 -20.09 5.69
CA ARG A 77 -0.60 -19.40 5.04
C ARG A 77 -0.65 -19.61 3.53
N GLY A 78 0.20 -20.49 2.98
CA GLY A 78 0.30 -20.73 1.54
C GLY A 78 0.97 -19.60 0.77
N LEU A 79 1.72 -18.73 1.46
CA LEU A 79 2.47 -17.65 0.82
C LEU A 79 3.80 -18.18 0.32
N ASN A 80 4.21 -17.75 -0.88
CA ASN A 80 5.58 -17.94 -1.35
C ASN A 80 6.46 -16.83 -0.77
N PRO A 81 7.44 -17.14 0.11
CA PRO A 81 8.31 -16.15 0.74
C PRO A 81 9.11 -15.32 -0.30
N ASP A 82 9.39 -15.89 -1.47
CA ASP A 82 10.13 -15.21 -2.54
C ASP A 82 9.29 -14.15 -3.26
N HIS A 83 7.97 -14.20 -3.16
CA HIS A 83 7.07 -13.28 -3.87
C HIS A 83 6.23 -12.41 -2.94
N VAL A 84 6.57 -12.35 -1.65
CA VAL A 84 5.78 -11.63 -0.65
C VAL A 84 6.60 -10.58 0.10
N CYS A 85 6.02 -9.39 0.26
CA CYS A 85 6.49 -8.42 1.24
C CYS A 85 5.57 -8.44 2.45
N LEU A 86 6.11 -8.84 3.60
CA LEU A 86 5.39 -8.85 4.85
C LEU A 86 5.16 -7.40 5.31
N TRP A 87 3.90 -7.02 5.46
CA TRP A 87 3.48 -5.70 5.91
C TRP A 87 3.16 -5.76 7.41
N GLU A 88 4.10 -5.32 8.23
CA GLU A 88 3.95 -5.18 9.70
C GLU A 88 3.14 -3.94 10.10
N GLY A 89 2.60 -3.22 9.13
CA GLY A 89 1.95 -1.97 9.38
C GLY A 89 0.58 -2.07 10.04
N SER A 90 0.03 -0.90 10.31
CA SER A 90 -1.31 -0.75 10.87
C SER A 90 -2.27 -0.20 9.83
N TYR A 91 -3.57 -0.43 10.02
CA TYR A 91 -4.63 0.19 9.20
C TYR A 91 -4.80 1.70 9.49
N ASN A 92 -3.84 2.34 10.16
CA ASN A 92 -3.91 3.77 10.44
C ASN A 92 -3.39 4.60 9.25
N THR A 93 -3.77 5.89 9.23
CA THR A 93 -3.39 6.83 8.17
C THR A 93 -1.91 7.21 8.17
N ASN A 94 -1.16 6.85 9.22
CA ASN A 94 0.24 7.18 9.40
C ASN A 94 1.18 6.00 9.14
N ASP A 95 0.68 4.93 8.54
CA ASP A 95 1.46 3.73 8.28
C ASP A 95 2.65 3.98 7.33
N CYS A 96 3.84 3.60 7.76
CA CYS A 96 5.09 3.86 7.03
C CYS A 96 5.14 3.13 5.69
N TYR A 97 4.71 1.87 5.65
CA TYR A 97 4.71 1.06 4.44
C TYR A 97 3.65 1.55 3.45
N ALA A 98 2.44 1.87 3.91
CA ALA A 98 1.39 2.41 3.05
C ALA A 98 1.80 3.76 2.42
N ARG A 99 2.54 4.59 3.17
CA ARG A 99 2.96 5.91 2.71
C ARG A 99 4.19 5.88 1.82
N PHE A 100 5.20 5.08 2.16
CA PHE A 100 6.53 5.16 1.57
C PHE A 100 7.06 3.84 1.01
N GLY A 101 6.36 2.73 1.23
CA GLY A 101 6.76 1.41 0.78
C GLY A 101 6.44 1.13 -0.68
N PHE A 102 7.34 0.41 -1.34
CA PHE A 102 7.07 -0.29 -2.59
C PHE A 102 7.55 -1.72 -2.44
N CYS A 103 6.66 -2.70 -2.63
CA CYS A 103 7.03 -4.10 -2.76
C CYS A 103 7.38 -4.37 -4.21
N LEU A 104 8.64 -4.72 -4.49
CA LEU A 104 9.15 -4.83 -5.85
C LEU A 104 10.04 -6.05 -6.00
N PRO A 105 10.06 -6.68 -7.19
CA PRO A 105 11.00 -7.76 -7.47
C PRO A 105 12.41 -7.22 -7.74
N ASP A 106 13.44 -7.98 -7.37
CA ASP A 106 14.82 -7.80 -7.85
C ASP A 106 14.99 -8.38 -9.27
N THR A 107 16.25 -8.52 -9.69
CA THR A 107 16.64 -9.13 -10.96
C THR A 107 16.37 -10.63 -11.04
N PHE A 108 16.22 -11.31 -9.90
CA PHE A 108 15.92 -12.74 -9.81
C PHE A 108 14.43 -13.01 -9.59
N GLY A 109 13.61 -11.96 -9.40
CA GLY A 109 12.18 -12.07 -9.14
C GLY A 109 11.81 -12.16 -7.66
N LEU A 110 12.78 -11.99 -6.75
CA LEU A 110 12.55 -11.98 -5.31
C LEU A 110 11.95 -10.65 -4.89
N CYS A 111 10.82 -10.68 -4.20
CA CYS A 111 10.05 -9.52 -3.78
C CYS A 111 10.45 -9.06 -2.39
N TYR A 112 10.71 -7.76 -2.24
CA TYR A 112 11.05 -7.15 -0.96
C TYR A 112 10.63 -5.69 -0.93
N TRP A 113 10.57 -5.13 0.28
CA TRP A 113 10.38 -3.71 0.47
C TRP A 113 11.58 -2.96 -0.08
N LYS A 114 11.35 -2.15 -1.12
CA LYS A 114 12.42 -1.37 -1.72
C LYS A 114 12.95 -0.31 -0.76
N ASP A 115 14.27 -0.34 -0.58
CA ASP A 115 15.01 0.65 0.18
C ASP A 115 14.71 2.07 -0.28
N ASN A 116 14.25 2.89 0.67
CA ASN A 116 14.15 4.32 0.50
C ASN A 116 14.23 5.03 1.86
N ARG A 117 14.84 6.22 1.85
CA ARG A 117 15.10 7.00 3.08
C ARG A 117 13.83 7.34 3.85
N LYS A 118 12.72 7.64 3.16
CA LYS A 118 11.46 8.01 3.82
C LYS A 118 10.86 6.85 4.60
N LEU A 119 10.89 5.64 4.03
CA LEU A 119 10.47 4.44 4.72
C LEU A 119 11.38 4.13 5.92
N ALA A 120 12.70 4.17 5.71
CA ALA A 120 13.68 3.89 6.77
C ALA A 120 13.53 4.86 7.97
N ASN A 121 13.41 6.16 7.71
CA ASN A 121 13.24 7.17 8.75
C ASN A 121 11.88 7.03 9.46
N CYS A 122 10.83 6.63 8.75
CA CYS A 122 9.51 6.40 9.33
C CYS A 122 9.51 5.17 10.26
N LEU A 123 10.17 4.08 9.86
CA LEU A 123 10.25 2.86 10.65
C LEU A 123 11.21 2.99 11.85
N ASN A 124 12.23 3.85 11.76
CA ASN A 124 13.19 4.06 12.83
C ASN A 124 13.49 5.56 13.03
N PRO A 125 12.58 6.29 13.69
CA PRO A 125 12.75 7.72 13.94
C PRO A 125 13.96 8.04 14.83
N ASP A 126 14.40 7.10 15.68
CA ASP A 126 15.55 7.27 16.60
C ASP A 126 16.92 7.25 15.92
N ARG A 127 16.99 6.87 14.63
CA ARG A 127 18.22 6.99 13.83
C ARG A 127 18.49 8.44 13.37
N GLU A 128 17.47 9.29 13.33
CA GLU A 128 17.59 10.68 12.85
C GLU A 128 17.99 11.64 13.99
N SER A 129 17.71 11.30 15.25
CA SER A 129 18.10 12.08 16.44
C SER A 129 19.57 11.93 16.87
N ARG A 130 20.34 11.02 16.24
CA ARG A 130 21.77 10.77 16.53
C ARG A 130 22.73 11.26 15.42
N ARG A 131 22.26 12.10 14.50
CA ARG A 131 23.08 12.72 13.45
C ARG A 131 23.15 14.23 13.64
#